data_AF-A0A3A9V3Y5-F1
#
_entry.id   AF-A0A3A9V3Y5-F1
#
_cell.length_a   1.000
_cell.length_b   1.000
_cell.length_c   1.000
_cell.angle_alpha   90.00
_cell.angle_beta   90.00
_cell.angle_gamma   90.00
#
_symmetry.space_group_name_H-M   'P 1'
#
loop_
_entity.id
_entity.type
_entity.pdbx_description
1 polymer ?
#
loop_
_entity_poly.entity_id
_entity_poly.type
_entity_poly.pdbx_seq_one_letter_code
_entity_poly.pdbx_strand_id
1 'polypeptide(L)'
;MMKKLIISLSIITVFVLLLFFFGVVWKSPAFYKTEKQFTLDIPIIDMSTYMDSIVNKHRRPYIYNIKSKKGGQVIVLGVNHTSDANDTQFDSIRYYWNEYKPTVALVEGRLGFFFKWLQDPIEEYGEGGLLSDLAKRDRIDLYTWEPSREDEIELLINKYSAKKLAMFYSLRPFFSIPKEVREKDPEKKLQKLINERTDYDHLRNTIVSWEEIDSIWKSDFPNIEWRNYSTGYGWPGYFHDIWNSSNLSRDEHMIKIILELIEKGETVIVTMGVSHAPRIENTLIHKINEF
;
A
#
# COMPACT_ATOMS: atom_id res chain seq x y z
N MET A 1 -48.47 3.62 -3.08
CA MET A 1 -47.26 3.49 -2.21
C MET A 1 -46.00 3.23 -3.04
N MET A 2 -46.00 2.22 -3.92
CA MET A 2 -44.86 1.84 -4.78
C MET A 2 -44.27 2.99 -5.63
N LYS A 3 -45.10 3.82 -6.28
CA LYS A 3 -44.62 4.96 -7.09
C LYS A 3 -43.84 6.00 -6.27
N LYS A 4 -44.27 6.29 -5.03
CA LYS A 4 -43.56 7.21 -4.13
C LYS A 4 -42.21 6.63 -3.70
N LEU A 5 -42.17 5.33 -3.40
CA LEU A 5 -40.93 4.64 -3.05
C LEU A 5 -39.91 4.66 -4.20
N ILE A 6 -40.34 4.40 -5.43
CA ILE A 6 -39.47 4.43 -6.63
C ILE A 6 -38.91 5.84 -6.83
N ILE A 7 -39.74 6.88 -6.75
CA ILE A 7 -39.28 8.27 -6.88
C ILE A 7 -38.26 8.62 -5.79
N SER A 8 -38.52 8.25 -4.53
CA SER A 8 -37.57 8.48 -3.43
C SER A 8 -36.24 7.77 -3.66
N LEU A 9 -36.25 6.51 -4.11
CA LEU A 9 -35.03 5.76 -4.42
C LEU A 9 -34.25 6.40 -5.58
N SER A 10 -34.94 6.86 -6.63
CA SER A 10 -34.29 7.57 -7.74
C SER A 10 -33.65 8.87 -7.29
N ILE A 11 -34.32 9.67 -6.46
CA ILE A 11 -33.76 10.92 -5.92
C ILE A 11 -32.53 10.64 -5.07
N ILE A 12 -32.58 9.65 -4.19
CA ILE A 12 -31.42 9.26 -3.36
C ILE A 12 -30.25 8.81 -4.26
N THR A 13 -30.52 8.01 -5.28
CA THR A 13 -29.50 7.53 -6.21
C THR A 13 -28.85 8.68 -6.97
N VAL A 14 -29.65 9.60 -7.51
CA VAL A 14 -29.16 10.81 -8.19
C VAL A 14 -28.33 11.65 -7.22
N PHE A 15 -28.79 11.84 -5.99
CA PHE A 15 -28.05 12.59 -4.97
C PHE A 15 -26.68 11.96 -4.67
N VAL A 16 -26.62 10.64 -4.46
CA VAL A 16 -25.35 9.92 -4.25
C VAL A 16 -24.43 10.05 -5.46
N LEU A 17 -24.96 9.91 -6.68
CA LEU A 17 -24.16 10.11 -7.91
C LEU A 17 -23.62 11.53 -8.02
N LEU A 18 -24.40 12.54 -7.63
CA LEU A 18 -23.93 13.93 -7.58
C LEU A 18 -22.82 14.11 -6.55
N LEU A 19 -22.89 13.46 -5.38
CA LEU A 19 -21.80 13.51 -4.39
C LEU A 19 -20.48 12.95 -4.94
N PHE A 20 -20.53 11.90 -5.76
CA PHE A 20 -19.34 11.41 -6.48
C PHE A 20 -18.91 12.37 -7.58
N PHE A 21 -19.86 12.88 -8.37
CA PHE A 21 -19.59 13.79 -9.48
C PHE A 21 -18.92 15.10 -9.03
N PHE A 22 -19.37 15.65 -7.90
CA PHE A 22 -18.79 16.85 -7.30
C PHE A 22 -17.56 16.56 -6.40
N GLY A 23 -17.07 15.32 -6.36
CA GLY A 23 -15.88 14.96 -5.59
C GLY A 23 -16.04 15.10 -4.08
N VAL A 24 -17.27 15.07 -3.58
CA VAL A 24 -17.58 15.09 -2.14
C VAL A 24 -17.27 13.73 -1.52
N VAL A 25 -17.71 12.66 -2.20
CA VAL A 25 -17.42 11.27 -1.82
C VAL A 25 -16.30 10.75 -2.69
N TRP A 26 -15.23 10.29 -2.06
CA TRP A 26 -14.11 9.70 -2.77
C TRP A 26 -14.24 8.18 -2.81
N LYS A 27 -14.06 7.62 -4.00
CA LYS A 27 -13.71 6.21 -4.14
C LYS A 27 -12.23 6.03 -3.80
N SER A 28 -11.93 4.88 -3.22
CA SER A 28 -10.56 4.38 -3.10
C SER A 28 -9.85 4.37 -4.45
N PRO A 29 -8.53 4.66 -4.50
CA PRO A 29 -7.72 4.41 -5.67
C PRO A 29 -7.93 2.99 -6.20
N ALA A 30 -7.99 2.87 -7.53
CA ALA A 30 -8.09 1.58 -8.19
C ALA A 30 -6.73 0.87 -8.15
N PHE A 31 -6.75 -0.47 -8.21
CA PHE A 31 -5.53 -1.22 -8.51
C PHE A 31 -5.14 -1.00 -9.97
N TYR A 32 -3.84 -0.86 -10.23
CA TYR A 32 -3.33 -0.88 -11.59
C TYR A 32 -2.93 -2.31 -11.96
N LYS A 33 -3.43 -2.83 -13.07
CA LYS A 33 -3.02 -4.14 -13.61
C LYS A 33 -2.10 -3.91 -14.80
N THR A 34 -0.85 -4.32 -14.66
CA THR A 34 0.12 -4.28 -15.75
C THR A 34 -0.23 -5.32 -16.80
N GLU A 35 -0.25 -4.91 -18.06
CA GLU A 35 -0.40 -5.78 -19.22
C GLU A 35 0.94 -6.38 -19.64
N LYS A 36 2.04 -5.65 -19.40
CA LYS A 36 3.39 -6.08 -19.75
C LYS A 36 4.13 -6.65 -18.56
N GLN A 37 4.96 -7.66 -18.84
CA GLN A 37 5.92 -8.19 -17.89
C GLN A 37 7.28 -7.55 -18.15
N PHE A 38 7.88 -6.99 -17.10
CA PHE A 38 9.24 -6.46 -17.14
C PHE A 38 10.15 -7.37 -16.32
N THR A 39 11.28 -7.77 -16.91
CA THR A 39 12.39 -8.39 -16.18
C THR A 39 13.21 -7.29 -15.52
N LEU A 40 13.55 -7.44 -14.25
CA LEU A 40 14.38 -6.49 -13.51
C LEU A 40 15.80 -7.04 -13.37
N ASP A 41 16.71 -6.56 -14.21
CA ASP A 41 18.09 -7.04 -14.25
C ASP A 41 18.93 -6.53 -13.08
N ILE A 42 18.58 -5.36 -12.55
CA ILE A 42 19.14 -4.81 -11.33
C ILE A 42 18.20 -5.12 -10.17
N PRO A 43 18.65 -5.87 -9.15
CA PRO A 43 17.81 -6.26 -8.03
C PRO A 43 17.37 -5.03 -7.22
N ILE A 44 16.12 -5.05 -6.78
CA ILE A 44 15.60 -4.11 -5.79
C ILE A 44 16.27 -4.42 -4.46
N ILE A 45 16.63 -3.37 -3.73
CA ILE A 45 17.20 -3.53 -2.38
C ILE A 45 16.08 -4.02 -1.45
N ASP A 46 16.26 -5.16 -0.80
CA ASP A 46 15.28 -5.65 0.15
C ASP A 46 15.25 -4.80 1.44
N MET A 47 14.20 -4.97 2.24
CA MET A 47 13.99 -4.13 3.42
C MET A 47 15.03 -4.39 4.50
N SER A 48 15.48 -5.64 4.68
CA SER A 48 16.54 -5.99 5.63
C SER A 48 17.86 -5.27 5.29
N THR A 49 18.29 -5.35 4.04
CA THR A 49 19.49 -4.64 3.54
C THR A 49 19.36 -3.13 3.67
N TYR A 50 18.16 -2.58 3.39
CA TYR A 50 17.88 -1.17 3.59
C TYR A 50 18.06 -0.75 5.05
N MET A 51 17.48 -1.50 5.99
CA MET A 51 17.57 -1.23 7.43
C MET A 51 19.01 -1.33 7.93
N ASP A 52 19.77 -2.32 7.48
CA ASP A 52 21.12 -2.56 7.97
C ASP A 52 22.14 -1.55 7.44
N SER A 53 21.95 -1.06 6.20
CA SER A 53 23.04 -0.38 5.49
C SER A 53 22.69 0.96 4.85
N ILE A 54 21.42 1.32 4.70
CA ILE A 54 21.00 2.48 3.88
C ILE A 54 20.17 3.49 4.69
N VAL A 55 19.36 3.03 5.64
CA VAL A 55 18.34 3.82 6.36
C VAL A 55 18.85 5.17 6.91
N ASN A 56 20.12 5.25 7.29
CA ASN A 56 20.79 6.44 7.85
C ASN A 56 21.73 7.17 6.87
N LYS A 57 21.76 6.77 5.60
CA LYS A 57 22.70 7.28 4.57
C LYS A 57 22.05 8.14 3.48
N HIS A 58 20.73 8.30 3.52
CA HIS A 58 20.00 9.08 2.52
C HIS A 58 19.21 10.22 3.18
N ARG A 59 18.95 11.26 2.39
CA ARG A 59 18.11 12.39 2.79
C ARG A 59 16.66 11.97 3.05
N ARG A 60 15.96 12.75 3.88
CA ARG A 60 14.51 12.60 4.14
C ARG A 60 13.87 13.99 4.08
N PRO A 61 12.93 14.26 3.15
CA PRO A 61 12.40 13.33 2.14
C PRO A 61 13.44 12.93 1.07
N TYR A 62 13.22 11.78 0.44
CA TYR A 62 14.03 11.25 -0.66
C TYR A 62 13.26 11.38 -1.98
N ILE A 63 13.54 12.46 -2.70
CA ILE A 63 12.79 12.81 -3.91
C ILE A 63 13.72 12.77 -5.12
N TYR A 64 13.28 12.18 -6.24
CA TYR A 64 14.04 12.20 -7.48
C TYR A 64 13.11 12.11 -8.70
N ASN A 65 13.65 12.48 -9.87
CA ASN A 65 12.98 12.37 -11.16
C ASN A 65 13.84 11.55 -12.10
N ILE A 66 13.21 10.63 -12.84
CA ILE A 66 13.85 9.92 -13.95
C ILE A 66 13.02 10.15 -15.22
N LYS A 67 13.68 10.64 -16.28
CA LYS A 67 13.07 10.88 -17.58
C LYS A 67 13.55 9.85 -18.61
N SER A 68 12.61 9.26 -19.35
CA SER A 68 12.91 8.34 -20.45
C SER A 68 13.34 9.10 -21.71
N LYS A 69 14.21 8.48 -22.53
CA LYS A 69 14.62 9.05 -23.83
C LYS A 69 13.49 9.01 -24.85
N LYS A 70 12.58 8.03 -24.74
CA LYS A 70 11.41 7.86 -25.63
C LYS A 70 10.21 8.75 -25.27
N GLY A 71 10.30 9.53 -24.20
CA GLY A 71 9.17 10.25 -23.62
C GLY A 71 8.64 9.53 -22.38
N GLY A 72 7.90 10.26 -21.55
CA GLY A 72 7.51 9.82 -20.21
C GLY A 72 8.57 10.08 -19.13
N GLN A 73 8.12 10.17 -17.88
CA GLN A 73 8.99 10.38 -16.72
C GLN A 73 8.28 9.93 -15.43
N VAL A 74 9.06 9.67 -14.39
CA VAL A 74 8.54 9.45 -13.03
C VAL A 74 9.16 10.44 -12.06
N ILE A 75 8.31 10.96 -11.18
CA ILE A 75 8.67 11.77 -10.01
C ILE A 75 8.36 10.93 -8.78
N VAL A 76 9.42 10.47 -8.10
CA VAL A 76 9.31 9.65 -6.90
C VAL A 76 9.41 10.54 -5.66
N LEU A 77 8.40 10.48 -4.81
CA LEU A 77 8.29 11.23 -3.56
C LEU A 77 8.35 10.25 -2.38
N GLY A 78 9.57 9.91 -1.93
CA GLY A 78 9.78 9.17 -0.69
C GLY A 78 9.68 10.10 0.52
N VAL A 79 8.60 10.03 1.27
CA VAL A 79 8.29 10.97 2.37
C VAL A 79 8.07 10.23 3.70
N ASN A 80 8.11 10.94 4.82
CA ASN A 80 7.77 10.32 6.10
C ASN A 80 6.25 10.18 6.19
N HIS A 81 5.74 9.09 6.76
CA HIS A 81 4.33 8.99 7.07
C HIS A 81 4.00 9.98 8.20
N THR A 82 3.11 10.92 7.92
CA THR A 82 2.62 11.90 8.89
C THR A 82 1.20 12.33 8.49
N SER A 83 0.37 12.60 9.49
CA SER A 83 -0.95 13.20 9.33
C SER A 83 -1.00 14.65 9.83
N ASP A 84 0.15 15.23 10.22
CA ASP A 84 0.21 16.65 10.57
C ASP A 84 0.13 17.51 9.31
N ALA A 85 -1.03 18.07 9.03
CA ALA A 85 -1.30 18.88 7.84
C ALA A 85 -0.35 20.08 7.64
N ASN A 86 0.38 20.49 8.68
CA ASN A 86 1.36 21.58 8.62
C ASN A 86 2.80 21.10 8.34
N ASP A 87 3.01 19.80 8.14
CA ASP A 87 4.34 19.28 7.82
C ASP A 87 4.82 19.83 6.46
N THR A 88 6.00 20.45 6.49
CA THR A 88 6.64 21.07 5.32
C THR A 88 6.88 20.10 4.15
N GLN A 89 6.88 18.79 4.37
CA GLN A 89 6.99 17.83 3.27
C GLN A 89 5.84 17.95 2.26
N PHE A 90 4.65 18.40 2.70
CA PHE A 90 3.51 18.58 1.83
C PHE A 90 3.69 19.72 0.83
N ASP A 91 4.54 20.70 1.14
CA ASP A 91 4.91 21.74 0.20
C ASP A 91 5.79 21.19 -0.92
N SER A 92 6.61 20.19 -0.62
CA SER A 92 7.36 19.46 -1.67
C SER A 92 6.39 18.73 -2.61
N ILE A 93 5.39 18.01 -2.08
CA ILE A 93 4.40 17.30 -2.92
C ILE A 93 3.68 18.31 -3.84
N ARG A 94 3.22 19.43 -3.29
CA ARG A 94 2.56 20.50 -4.08
C ARG A 94 3.49 21.13 -5.12
N TYR A 95 4.75 21.37 -4.77
CA TYR A 95 5.75 21.88 -5.71
C TYR A 95 5.92 20.94 -6.91
N TYR A 96 6.22 19.67 -6.64
CA TYR A 96 6.44 18.68 -7.71
C TYR A 96 5.19 18.44 -8.55
N TRP A 97 4.01 18.49 -7.94
CA TRP A 97 2.74 18.44 -8.67
C TRP A 97 2.62 19.57 -9.70
N ASN A 98 2.81 20.81 -9.23
CA ASN A 98 2.63 22.01 -10.07
C ASN A 98 3.70 22.14 -11.15
N GLU A 99 4.95 21.77 -10.82
CA GLU A 99 6.09 21.84 -11.73
C GLU A 99 5.96 20.82 -12.86
N TYR A 100 5.69 19.55 -12.52
CA TYR A 100 5.74 18.46 -13.49
C TYR A 100 4.40 18.17 -14.17
N LYS A 101 3.28 18.67 -13.63
CA LYS A 101 1.93 18.49 -14.19
C LYS A 101 1.65 17.03 -14.55
N PRO A 102 1.66 16.12 -13.56
CA PRO A 102 1.53 14.70 -13.80
C PRO A 102 0.21 14.34 -14.49
N THR A 103 0.26 13.29 -15.28
CA THR A 103 -0.91 12.70 -15.96
C THR A 103 -1.45 11.49 -15.21
N VAL A 104 -0.61 10.86 -14.37
CA VAL A 104 -1.01 9.74 -13.51
C VAL A 104 -0.38 9.90 -12.12
N ALA A 105 -1.17 9.64 -11.08
CA ALA A 105 -0.74 9.61 -9.69
C ALA A 105 -0.82 8.19 -9.11
N LEU A 106 0.21 7.80 -8.36
CA LEU A 106 0.30 6.53 -7.64
C LEU A 106 0.45 6.79 -6.13
N VAL A 107 -0.38 6.15 -5.31
CA VAL A 107 -0.34 6.29 -3.85
C VAL A 107 -0.14 4.96 -3.13
N GLU A 108 0.48 5.02 -1.95
CA GLU A 108 0.61 3.86 -1.05
C GLU A 108 -0.73 3.51 -0.42
N GLY A 109 -1.03 2.21 -0.33
CA GLY A 109 -2.28 1.73 0.27
C GLY A 109 -3.53 2.11 -0.51
N ARG A 110 -4.68 1.78 0.09
CA ARG A 110 -6.00 2.18 -0.43
C ARG A 110 -6.65 3.12 0.55
N LEU A 111 -6.92 4.34 0.09
CA LEU A 111 -7.77 5.26 0.82
C LEU A 111 -9.17 4.66 0.93
N GLY A 112 -9.82 4.73 2.09
CA GLY A 112 -11.19 4.26 2.25
C GLY A 112 -12.20 5.13 1.49
N PHE A 113 -13.49 5.00 1.84
CA PHE A 113 -14.44 6.04 1.52
C PHE A 113 -14.12 7.28 2.34
N PHE A 114 -14.07 8.44 1.69
CA PHE A 114 -13.75 9.70 2.32
C PHE A 114 -14.77 10.76 1.94
N PHE A 115 -15.13 11.59 2.91
CA PHE A 115 -16.16 12.62 2.78
C PHE A 115 -15.56 14.01 3.00
N LYS A 116 -15.17 14.67 1.90
CA LYS A 116 -14.36 15.90 1.92
C LYS A 116 -14.97 17.06 2.71
N TRP A 117 -16.29 17.10 2.88
CA TRP A 117 -16.95 18.17 3.65
C TRP A 117 -16.77 18.02 5.17
N LEU A 118 -16.44 16.82 5.65
CA LEU A 118 -16.36 16.52 7.07
C LEU A 118 -14.93 16.23 7.53
N GLN A 119 -14.01 16.02 6.58
CA GLN A 119 -12.68 15.48 6.85
C GLN A 119 -11.65 16.22 6.02
N ASP A 120 -10.44 16.36 6.58
CA ASP A 120 -9.26 16.79 5.85
C ASP A 120 -8.51 15.55 5.30
N PRO A 121 -8.17 15.51 4.01
CA PRO A 121 -7.56 14.32 3.43
C PRO A 121 -6.15 14.05 3.96
N ILE A 122 -5.42 15.09 4.36
CA ILE A 122 -4.08 14.98 4.94
C ILE A 122 -4.17 14.45 6.37
N GLU A 123 -5.10 14.95 7.17
CA GLU A 123 -5.30 14.47 8.54
C GLU A 123 -5.73 12.98 8.56
N GLU A 124 -6.55 12.56 7.60
CA GLU A 124 -7.03 11.18 7.52
C GLU A 124 -6.02 10.20 6.88
N TYR A 125 -5.28 10.66 5.87
CA TYR A 125 -4.47 9.76 5.01
C TYR A 125 -3.07 10.28 4.65
N GLY A 126 -2.61 11.36 5.29
CA GLY A 126 -1.28 11.91 5.10
C GLY A 126 -0.96 12.27 3.65
N GLU A 127 0.21 11.85 3.19
CA GLU A 127 0.72 12.08 1.84
C GLU A 127 -0.17 11.50 0.74
N GLY A 128 -0.73 10.30 0.96
CA GLY A 128 -1.63 9.66 0.00
C GLY A 128 -2.94 10.44 -0.13
N GLY A 129 -3.40 11.02 0.99
CA GLY A 129 -4.55 11.92 1.03
C GLY A 129 -4.33 13.19 0.21
N LEU A 130 -3.20 13.88 0.41
CA LEU A 130 -2.84 15.07 -0.37
C LEU A 130 -2.75 14.76 -1.87
N LEU A 131 -2.01 13.72 -2.26
CA LEU A 131 -1.86 13.38 -3.69
C LEU A 131 -3.20 13.02 -4.33
N SER A 132 -4.07 12.33 -3.58
CA SER A 132 -5.42 12.00 -4.04
C SER A 132 -6.31 13.22 -4.20
N ASP A 133 -6.21 14.21 -3.31
CA ASP A 133 -6.94 15.49 -3.46
C ASP A 133 -6.52 16.21 -4.74
N LEU A 134 -5.20 16.33 -4.95
CA LEU A 134 -4.63 16.97 -6.14
C LEU A 134 -5.07 16.25 -7.42
N ALA A 135 -5.04 14.91 -7.42
CA ALA A 135 -5.44 14.13 -8.58
C ALA A 135 -6.92 14.28 -8.92
N LYS A 136 -7.79 14.29 -7.91
CA LYS A 136 -9.23 14.50 -8.11
C LYS A 136 -9.54 15.93 -8.56
N ARG A 137 -8.83 16.93 -8.00
CA ARG A 137 -8.97 18.34 -8.37
C ARG A 137 -8.66 18.54 -9.86
N ASP A 138 -7.55 17.94 -10.32
CA ASP A 138 -7.07 18.13 -11.69
C ASP A 138 -7.57 17.06 -12.67
N ARG A 139 -8.40 16.12 -12.17
CA ARG A 139 -9.02 15.03 -12.93
C ARG A 139 -8.01 14.13 -13.64
N ILE A 140 -6.92 13.80 -12.95
CA ILE A 140 -5.92 12.85 -13.46
C ILE A 140 -6.17 11.45 -12.89
N ASP A 141 -5.63 10.45 -13.56
CA ASP A 141 -5.78 9.07 -13.13
C ASP A 141 -5.03 8.81 -11.82
N LEU A 142 -5.68 8.06 -10.92
CA LEU A 142 -5.19 7.78 -9.58
C LEU A 142 -5.30 6.29 -9.27
N TYR A 143 -4.16 5.67 -8.98
CA TYR A 143 -4.06 4.27 -8.63
C TYR A 143 -3.32 4.07 -7.31
N THR A 144 -3.58 2.94 -6.66
CA THR A 144 -2.64 2.43 -5.66
C THR A 144 -1.51 1.71 -6.39
N TRP A 145 -0.28 1.87 -5.91
CA TRP A 145 0.85 1.06 -6.40
C TRP A 145 0.96 -0.28 -5.68
N GLU A 146 0.07 -0.57 -4.73
CA GLU A 146 0.00 -1.86 -4.05
C GLU A 146 -0.57 -2.95 -4.96
N PRO A 147 -0.02 -4.17 -4.91
CA PRO A 147 -0.74 -5.31 -5.46
C PRO A 147 -2.04 -5.54 -4.70
N SER A 148 -3.02 -6.19 -5.34
CA SER A 148 -4.14 -6.71 -4.56
C SER A 148 -3.66 -7.81 -3.61
N ARG A 149 -4.43 -8.10 -2.56
CA ARG A 149 -4.04 -9.17 -1.63
C ARG A 149 -3.98 -10.53 -2.33
N GLU A 150 -4.85 -10.81 -3.29
CA GLU A 150 -4.77 -12.03 -4.08
C GLU A 150 -3.47 -12.08 -4.88
N ASP A 151 -3.13 -11.00 -5.60
CA ASP A 151 -1.87 -10.94 -6.37
C ASP A 151 -0.63 -11.08 -5.47
N GLU A 152 -0.63 -10.46 -4.27
CA GLU A 152 0.44 -10.60 -3.28
C GLU A 152 0.57 -12.06 -2.79
N ILE A 153 -0.55 -12.74 -2.57
CA ILE A 153 -0.58 -14.16 -2.16
C ILE A 153 -0.04 -15.05 -3.28
N GLU A 154 -0.47 -14.85 -4.53
CA GLU A 154 0.00 -15.60 -5.70
C GLU A 154 1.52 -15.48 -5.89
N LEU A 155 2.10 -14.30 -5.61
CA LEU A 155 3.55 -14.12 -5.67
C LEU A 155 4.28 -14.88 -4.55
N LEU A 156 3.73 -14.86 -3.33
CA LEU A 156 4.40 -15.42 -2.15
C LEU A 156 4.19 -16.93 -1.96
N ILE A 157 3.12 -17.51 -2.51
CA ILE A 157 2.81 -18.95 -2.35
C ILE A 157 3.87 -19.87 -2.97
N ASN A 158 4.62 -19.36 -3.95
CA ASN A 158 5.74 -20.07 -4.56
C ASN A 158 6.97 -20.21 -3.63
N LYS A 159 7.04 -19.40 -2.57
CA LYS A 159 8.16 -19.36 -1.61
C LYS A 159 7.78 -19.88 -0.22
N TYR A 160 6.52 -19.71 0.17
CA TYR A 160 6.03 -20.01 1.52
C TYR A 160 4.80 -20.89 1.47
N SER A 161 4.65 -21.77 2.46
CA SER A 161 3.44 -22.59 2.56
C SER A 161 2.22 -21.73 2.84
N ALA A 162 1.07 -22.15 2.31
CA ALA A 162 -0.21 -21.47 2.54
C ALA A 162 -0.50 -21.23 4.02
N LYS A 163 -0.19 -22.22 4.86
CA LYS A 163 -0.36 -22.14 6.32
C LYS A 163 0.48 -21.02 6.93
N LYS A 164 1.77 -20.89 6.56
CA LYS A 164 2.63 -19.79 7.05
C LYS A 164 2.13 -18.42 6.58
N LEU A 165 1.67 -18.32 5.33
CA LEU A 165 1.08 -17.07 4.81
C LEU A 165 -0.22 -16.71 5.53
N ALA A 166 -1.10 -17.67 5.78
CA ALA A 166 -2.32 -17.46 6.54
C ALA A 166 -2.04 -16.96 7.96
N MET A 167 -1.04 -17.54 8.65
CA MET A 167 -0.58 -17.02 9.95
C MET A 167 -0.05 -15.59 9.83
N PHE A 168 0.84 -15.35 8.87
CA PHE A 168 1.44 -14.03 8.67
C PHE A 168 0.38 -12.95 8.43
N TYR A 169 -0.56 -13.19 7.52
CA TYR A 169 -1.60 -12.23 7.18
C TYR A 169 -2.65 -12.03 8.29
N SER A 170 -2.84 -13.01 9.17
CA SER A 170 -3.71 -12.89 10.35
C SER A 170 -3.03 -12.14 11.48
N LEU A 171 -1.78 -12.48 11.79
CA LEU A 171 -1.04 -11.92 12.92
C LEU A 171 -0.44 -10.55 12.62
N ARG A 172 -0.14 -10.22 11.36
CA ARG A 172 0.38 -8.89 11.01
C ARG A 172 -0.52 -7.73 11.45
N PRO A 173 -1.80 -7.68 11.07
CA PRO A 173 -2.71 -6.66 11.58
C PRO A 173 -2.97 -6.83 13.08
N PHE A 174 -2.95 -8.04 13.62
CA PHE A 174 -3.12 -8.28 15.06
C PHE A 174 -2.02 -7.59 15.88
N PHE A 175 -0.77 -7.65 15.42
CA PHE A 175 0.35 -7.00 16.10
C PHE A 175 0.36 -5.48 15.96
N SER A 176 -0.35 -4.93 14.98
CA SER A 176 -0.57 -3.48 14.82
C SER A 176 -1.66 -2.92 15.74
N ILE A 177 -2.50 -3.77 16.36
CA ILE A 177 -3.49 -3.32 17.35
C ILE A 177 -2.75 -2.83 18.61
N PRO A 178 -3.07 -1.63 19.14
CA PRO A 178 -2.50 -1.15 20.40
C PRO A 178 -2.64 -2.20 21.50
N LYS A 179 -1.58 -2.40 22.29
CA LYS A 179 -1.48 -3.50 23.26
C LYS A 179 -2.67 -3.51 24.23
N GLU A 180 -3.05 -2.34 24.72
CA GLU A 180 -4.16 -2.14 25.67
C GLU A 180 -5.52 -2.52 25.08
N VAL A 181 -5.67 -2.35 23.76
CA VAL A 181 -6.87 -2.76 23.03
C VAL A 181 -6.86 -4.27 22.80
N ARG A 182 -5.70 -4.81 22.44
CA ARG A 182 -5.49 -6.21 22.08
C ARG A 182 -5.71 -7.16 23.25
N GLU A 183 -5.23 -6.80 24.44
CA GLU A 183 -5.31 -7.61 25.66
C GLU A 183 -6.74 -7.86 26.16
N LYS A 184 -7.73 -7.05 25.75
CA LYS A 184 -9.11 -7.19 26.23
C LYS A 184 -9.81 -8.45 25.72
N ASP A 185 -9.43 -8.98 24.55
CA ASP A 185 -9.99 -10.21 23.95
C ASP A 185 -9.09 -10.74 22.80
N PRO A 186 -7.85 -11.19 23.07
CA PRO A 186 -6.88 -11.46 22.00
C PRO A 186 -7.31 -12.60 21.07
N GLU A 187 -7.89 -13.67 21.61
CA GLU A 187 -8.37 -14.84 20.83
C GLU A 187 -9.49 -14.45 19.88
N LYS A 188 -10.50 -13.72 20.36
CA LYS A 188 -11.64 -13.28 19.54
C LYS A 188 -11.19 -12.34 18.42
N LYS A 189 -10.23 -11.46 18.70
CA LYS A 189 -9.66 -10.54 17.70
C LYS A 189 -8.85 -11.30 16.65
N LEU A 190 -8.01 -12.25 17.08
CA LEU A 190 -7.26 -13.08 16.15
C LEU A 190 -8.19 -13.94 15.30
N GLN A 191 -9.21 -14.57 15.88
CA GLN A 191 -10.21 -15.34 15.14
C GLN A 191 -10.91 -14.51 14.07
N LYS A 192 -11.29 -13.26 14.41
CA LYS A 192 -11.86 -12.33 13.43
C LYS A 192 -10.89 -12.07 12.28
N LEU A 193 -9.62 -11.83 12.58
CA LEU A 193 -8.59 -11.58 11.56
C LEU A 193 -8.32 -12.83 10.71
N ILE A 194 -8.35 -14.03 11.26
CA ILE A 194 -8.26 -15.28 10.48
C ILE A 194 -9.39 -15.28 9.44
N ASN A 195 -10.64 -15.14 9.90
CA ASN A 195 -11.81 -15.17 9.01
C ASN A 195 -11.75 -14.10 7.90
N GLU A 196 -11.24 -12.89 8.21
CA GLU A 196 -11.14 -11.79 7.26
C GLU A 196 -9.92 -11.87 6.33
N ARG A 197 -8.81 -12.47 6.77
CA ARG A 197 -7.50 -12.41 6.08
C ARG A 197 -7.13 -13.69 5.36
N THR A 198 -7.87 -14.78 5.58
CA THR A 198 -7.65 -16.05 4.90
C THR A 198 -8.76 -16.41 3.91
N ASP A 199 -9.75 -15.53 3.67
CA ASP A 199 -10.78 -15.76 2.65
C ASP A 199 -10.27 -15.41 1.23
N TYR A 200 -9.20 -16.10 0.83
CA TYR A 200 -8.55 -16.03 -0.48
C TYR A 200 -8.31 -17.45 -0.97
N ASP A 201 -8.31 -17.70 -2.27
CA ASP A 201 -8.39 -19.06 -2.81
C ASP A 201 -7.23 -19.96 -2.36
N HIS A 202 -6.02 -19.40 -2.24
CA HIS A 202 -4.86 -20.13 -1.74
C HIS A 202 -4.79 -20.30 -0.22
N LEU A 203 -5.52 -19.49 0.55
CA LEU A 203 -5.43 -19.46 2.02
C LEU A 203 -6.67 -20.03 2.72
N ARG A 204 -7.80 -20.13 2.02
CA ARG A 204 -9.08 -20.55 2.59
C ARG A 204 -8.94 -21.93 3.22
N ASN A 205 -9.45 -22.06 4.45
CA ASN A 205 -9.42 -23.30 5.25
C ASN A 205 -8.01 -23.82 5.61
N THR A 206 -6.93 -23.07 5.34
CA THR A 206 -5.58 -23.51 5.72
C THR A 206 -5.31 -23.36 7.22
N ILE A 207 -5.95 -22.37 7.84
CA ILE A 207 -6.06 -22.15 9.28
C ILE A 207 -7.49 -21.72 9.55
N VAL A 208 -8.16 -22.39 10.48
CA VAL A 208 -9.58 -22.13 10.77
C VAL A 208 -9.81 -21.58 12.16
N SER A 209 -8.83 -21.66 13.06
CA SER A 209 -8.99 -21.23 14.44
C SER A 209 -7.75 -20.60 15.07
N TRP A 210 -7.96 -19.77 16.08
CA TRP A 210 -6.87 -19.16 16.85
C TRP A 210 -6.08 -20.20 17.64
N GLU A 211 -6.69 -21.31 18.06
CA GLU A 211 -6.03 -22.42 18.76
C GLU A 211 -4.98 -23.10 17.87
N GLU A 212 -5.26 -23.21 16.56
CA GLU A 212 -4.30 -23.73 15.60
C GLU A 212 -3.08 -22.79 15.47
N ILE A 213 -3.31 -21.47 15.39
CA ILE A 213 -2.21 -20.48 15.44
C ILE A 213 -1.44 -20.60 16.75
N ASP A 214 -2.11 -20.70 17.90
CA ASP A 214 -1.48 -20.81 19.22
C ASP A 214 -0.58 -22.05 19.33
N SER A 215 -1.05 -23.19 18.81
CA SER A 215 -0.28 -24.45 18.76
C SER A 215 0.96 -24.34 17.89
N ILE A 216 0.81 -23.82 16.66
CA ILE A 216 1.94 -23.63 15.74
C ILE A 216 2.94 -22.61 16.31
N TRP A 217 2.44 -21.50 16.87
CA TRP A 217 3.26 -20.45 17.44
C TRP A 217 4.09 -20.95 18.63
N LYS A 218 3.50 -21.74 19.54
CA LYS A 218 4.23 -22.34 20.67
C LYS A 218 5.33 -23.31 20.22
N SER A 219 5.10 -24.01 19.11
CA SER A 219 6.10 -24.90 18.51
C SER A 219 7.24 -24.11 17.85
N ASP A 220 6.89 -23.11 17.02
CA ASP A 220 7.86 -22.37 16.20
C ASP A 220 8.62 -21.31 17.00
N PHE A 221 7.98 -20.72 18.02
CA PHE A 221 8.47 -19.59 18.81
C PHE A 221 8.21 -19.78 20.32
N PRO A 222 8.75 -20.84 20.94
CA PRO A 222 8.40 -21.24 22.32
C PRO A 222 8.69 -20.18 23.40
N ASN A 223 9.58 -19.22 23.10
CA ASN A 223 9.99 -18.16 24.04
C ASN A 223 9.28 -16.82 23.78
N ILE A 224 8.31 -16.76 22.86
CA ILE A 224 7.62 -15.53 22.46
C ILE A 224 6.12 -15.75 22.62
N GLU A 225 5.44 -14.87 23.36
CA GLU A 225 3.99 -14.93 23.53
C GLU A 225 3.29 -14.02 22.51
N TRP A 226 2.55 -14.59 21.54
CA TRP A 226 1.94 -13.80 20.47
C TRP A 226 0.92 -12.77 20.98
N ARG A 227 0.24 -13.03 22.11
CA ARG A 227 -0.74 -12.10 22.70
C ARG A 227 -0.14 -10.76 23.10
N ASN A 228 1.11 -10.79 23.59
CA ASN A 228 1.82 -9.61 24.07
C ASN A 228 2.90 -9.11 23.09
N TYR A 229 3.18 -9.86 22.01
CA TYR A 229 4.18 -9.52 21.01
C TYR A 229 3.91 -8.18 20.30
N SER A 230 4.95 -7.42 20.01
CA SER A 230 4.88 -6.23 19.18
C SER A 230 5.96 -6.29 18.11
N THR A 231 5.61 -5.87 16.89
CA THR A 231 6.55 -5.82 15.76
C THR A 231 7.61 -4.74 15.91
N GLY A 232 7.54 -3.89 16.95
CA GLY A 232 8.62 -2.96 17.32
C GLY A 232 9.94 -3.66 17.63
N TYR A 233 9.92 -4.97 17.91
CA TYR A 233 11.10 -5.82 18.08
C TYR A 233 11.54 -6.55 16.79
N GLY A 234 10.94 -6.22 15.65
CA GLY A 234 11.09 -6.94 14.39
C GLY A 234 10.07 -8.06 14.22
N TRP A 235 10.38 -9.01 13.35
CA TRP A 235 9.55 -10.20 13.11
C TRP A 235 10.33 -11.46 13.49
N PRO A 236 9.72 -12.46 14.15
CA PRO A 236 10.45 -13.64 14.59
C PRO A 236 10.59 -14.68 13.48
N GLY A 237 11.78 -15.27 13.34
CA GLY A 237 12.07 -16.37 12.41
C GLY A 237 11.50 -16.15 11.01
N TYR A 238 10.75 -17.12 10.49
CA TYR A 238 10.23 -17.05 9.12
C TYR A 238 9.22 -15.92 8.88
N PHE A 239 8.66 -15.29 9.91
CA PHE A 239 7.83 -14.09 9.71
C PHE A 239 8.66 -12.93 9.18
N HIS A 240 9.95 -12.84 9.54
CA HIS A 240 10.86 -11.84 9.00
C HIS A 240 11.06 -12.03 7.51
N ASP A 241 11.29 -13.27 7.07
CA ASP A 241 11.48 -13.59 5.66
C ASP A 241 10.22 -13.27 4.85
N ILE A 242 9.03 -13.64 5.36
CA ILE A 242 7.76 -13.34 4.69
C ILE A 242 7.53 -11.83 4.61
N TRP A 243 7.79 -11.09 5.70
CA TRP A 243 7.67 -9.63 5.70
C TRP A 243 8.62 -8.97 4.70
N ASN A 244 9.88 -9.42 4.65
CA ASN A 244 10.86 -8.88 3.72
C ASN A 244 10.46 -9.18 2.27
N SER A 245 10.05 -10.43 1.97
CA SER A 245 9.55 -10.82 0.65
C SER A 245 8.27 -10.08 0.25
N SER A 246 7.33 -9.86 1.17
CA SER A 246 6.11 -9.07 0.95
C SER A 246 6.46 -7.63 0.55
N ASN A 247 7.38 -6.97 1.25
CA ASN A 247 7.85 -5.64 0.87
C ASN A 247 8.53 -5.62 -0.50
N LEU A 248 9.40 -6.60 -0.77
CA LEU A 248 10.08 -6.72 -2.06
C LEU A 248 9.09 -6.91 -3.22
N SER A 249 8.08 -7.76 -3.05
CA SER A 249 7.05 -7.99 -4.06
C SER A 249 6.19 -6.75 -4.32
N ARG A 250 5.88 -5.95 -3.28
CA ARG A 250 5.18 -4.66 -3.44
C ARG A 250 6.01 -3.67 -4.25
N ASP A 251 7.32 -3.58 -3.98
CA ASP A 251 8.22 -2.70 -4.73
C ASP A 251 8.39 -3.14 -6.18
N GLU A 252 8.50 -4.44 -6.43
CA GLU A 252 8.56 -4.99 -7.78
C GLU A 252 7.29 -4.67 -8.57
N HIS A 253 6.12 -4.84 -7.95
CA HIS A 253 4.84 -4.50 -8.57
C HIS A 253 4.76 -3.00 -8.91
N MET A 254 5.14 -2.13 -7.97
CA MET A 254 5.20 -0.68 -8.19
C MET A 254 6.13 -0.30 -9.35
N ILE A 255 7.33 -0.88 -9.42
CA ILE A 255 8.26 -0.64 -10.53
C ILE A 255 7.62 -1.02 -11.86
N LYS A 256 6.95 -2.18 -11.95
CA LYS A 256 6.30 -2.63 -13.19
C LYS A 256 5.20 -1.66 -13.64
N ILE A 257 4.40 -1.12 -12.71
CA ILE A 257 3.41 -0.08 -13.01
C ILE A 257 4.10 1.17 -13.59
N ILE A 258 5.13 1.67 -12.91
CA ILE A 258 5.87 2.86 -13.34
C ILE A 258 6.45 2.67 -14.74
N LEU A 259 7.10 1.53 -15.01
CA LEU A 259 7.70 1.25 -16.31
C LEU A 259 6.66 1.22 -17.43
N GLU A 260 5.51 0.58 -17.21
CA GLU A 260 4.44 0.53 -18.23
C GLU A 260 3.87 1.92 -18.54
N LEU A 261 3.63 2.73 -17.49
CA LEU A 261 3.12 4.10 -17.65
C LEU A 261 4.14 5.01 -18.36
N ILE A 262 5.42 4.90 -18.02
CA ILE A 262 6.48 5.66 -18.73
C ILE A 262 6.55 5.25 -20.19
N GLU A 263 6.44 3.95 -20.51
CA GLU A 263 6.45 3.47 -21.90
C GLU A 263 5.24 4.01 -22.70
N LYS A 264 4.12 4.27 -22.03
CA LYS A 264 2.93 4.95 -22.59
C LYS A 264 3.14 6.48 -22.76
N GLY A 265 4.29 7.02 -22.32
CA GLY A 265 4.63 8.44 -22.42
C GLY A 265 4.10 9.29 -21.25
N GLU A 266 3.61 8.66 -20.19
CA GLU A 266 2.99 9.36 -19.06
C GLU A 266 4.01 10.10 -18.19
N THR A 267 3.54 11.18 -17.54
CA THR A 267 4.25 11.80 -16.42
C THR A 267 3.66 11.26 -15.12
N VAL A 268 4.36 10.31 -14.52
CA VAL A 268 3.93 9.61 -13.31
C VAL A 268 4.45 10.36 -12.09
N ILE A 269 3.57 10.65 -11.13
CA ILE A 269 3.98 11.06 -9.78
C ILE A 269 3.60 9.96 -8.80
N VAL A 270 4.52 9.60 -7.91
CA VAL A 270 4.30 8.53 -6.93
C VAL A 270 4.70 8.98 -5.54
N THR A 271 3.82 8.82 -4.56
CA THR A 271 4.11 8.99 -3.13
C THR A 271 4.24 7.64 -2.46
N MET A 272 5.25 7.50 -1.60
CA MET A 272 5.54 6.29 -0.83
C MET A 272 6.24 6.64 0.47
N GLY A 273 6.20 5.73 1.43
CA GLY A 273 7.07 5.79 2.60
C GLY A 273 8.54 5.91 2.19
N VAL A 274 9.30 6.75 2.88
CA VAL A 274 10.70 7.10 2.55
C VAL A 274 11.62 5.88 2.41
N SER A 275 11.28 4.77 3.06
CA SER A 275 12.02 3.52 2.95
C SER A 275 12.00 2.91 1.56
N HIS A 276 10.95 3.10 0.77
CA HIS A 276 10.80 2.50 -0.55
C HIS A 276 11.64 3.20 -1.63
N ALA A 277 11.70 4.54 -1.60
CA ALA A 277 12.31 5.33 -2.66
C ALA A 277 13.79 5.00 -2.98
N PRO A 278 14.73 4.95 -2.01
CA PRO A 278 16.11 4.61 -2.31
C PRO A 278 16.30 3.14 -2.72
N ARG A 279 15.36 2.25 -2.37
CA ARG A 279 15.46 0.81 -2.66
C ARG A 279 15.22 0.49 -4.14
N ILE A 280 14.42 1.31 -4.82
CA ILE A 280 13.99 1.09 -6.21
C ILE A 280 14.73 1.97 -7.23
N GLU A 281 15.41 3.03 -6.79
CA GLU A 281 15.96 4.07 -7.68
C GLU A 281 16.91 3.50 -8.73
N ASN A 282 17.90 2.70 -8.34
CA ASN A 282 18.88 2.13 -9.29
C ASN A 282 18.22 1.21 -10.31
N THR A 283 17.24 0.41 -9.88
CA THR A 283 16.47 -0.45 -10.78
C THR A 283 15.67 0.36 -11.78
N LEU A 284 15.00 1.43 -11.34
CA LEU A 284 14.26 2.33 -12.22
C LEU A 284 15.19 3.06 -13.20
N ILE A 285 16.31 3.63 -12.74
CA ILE A 285 17.29 4.32 -13.60
C ILE A 285 17.78 3.37 -14.69
N HIS A 286 18.12 2.13 -14.32
CA HIS A 286 18.60 1.15 -15.28
C HIS A 286 17.54 0.84 -16.35
N LYS A 287 16.34 0.41 -15.94
CA LYS A 287 15.28 -0.02 -16.87
C LYS A 287 14.76 1.14 -17.73
N ILE A 288 14.61 2.34 -17.16
CA ILE A 288 14.13 3.51 -17.93
C ILE A 288 15.15 3.93 -18.99
N ASN A 289 16.45 3.71 -18.77
CA ASN A 289 17.49 4.03 -19.75
C ASN A 289 17.59 3.05 -20.92
N GLU A 290 16.96 1.87 -20.80
CA GLU A 290 16.82 0.89 -21.90
C GLU A 290 15.74 1.29 -22.89
N PHE A 291 14.81 2.17 -22.49
CA PHE A 291 13.81 2.76 -23.35
C PHE A 291 14.45 3.80 -24.28
#